data_AF-A0A6P4G391-F1
#
_entry.id   AF-A0A6P4G391-F1
#
_cell.length_a   1.000
_cell.length_b   1.000
_cell.length_c   1.000
_cell.angle_alpha   90.00
_cell.angle_beta   90.00
_cell.angle_gamma   90.00
#
_symmetry.space_group_name_H-M   'P 1'
#
loop_
_entity.id
_entity.type
_entity.pdbx_description
1 polymer ?
#
loop_
_entity_poly.entity_id
_entity_poly.type
_entity_poly.pdbx_seq_one_letter_code
_entity_poly.pdbx_strand_id
1 'polypeptide(L)'
;MDDELEDKVFYQTYVSHMKILSKFAVGFSSINSPLAYIWKLCRLYVLRPEVIFCGLILFVLLLYLQAVDVWSRSILGRIQATLGRQKAVKMMEMSASAGDHQSWEEMKQQSSAFAVLGRRPRMEDRFIIEENINNNTGISFFAVFDGHGGEFAADFAKDVLVKNIYNKIIEMSKLLKTDGGVSIDYDKSPYLA
;
A
#
# COMPACT_ATOMS: atom_id res chain seq x y z
N MET A 1 24.09 25.12 28.07
CA MET A 1 23.77 26.56 27.92
C MET A 1 22.54 26.77 27.05
N ASP A 2 22.21 25.82 26.16
CA ASP A 2 21.06 25.93 25.26
C ASP A 2 19.69 25.69 25.95
N ASP A 3 19.61 24.76 26.90
CA ASP A 3 18.36 24.42 27.62
C ASP A 3 17.77 25.62 28.40
N GLU A 4 18.62 26.46 29.01
CA GLU A 4 18.16 27.61 29.80
C GLU A 4 17.64 28.76 28.92
N LEU A 5 18.07 28.83 27.66
CA LEU A 5 17.57 29.78 26.67
C LEU A 5 16.21 29.33 26.12
N GLU A 6 16.05 28.04 25.86
CA GLU A 6 14.80 27.45 25.37
C GLU A 6 13.65 27.65 26.38
N ASP A 7 13.90 27.37 27.67
CA ASP A 7 12.92 27.57 28.75
C ASP A 7 12.47 29.03 28.88
N LYS A 8 13.39 29.99 28.72
CA LYS A 8 13.06 31.42 28.76
C LYS A 8 12.18 31.83 27.58
N VAL A 9 12.44 31.30 26.38
CA VAL A 9 11.63 31.57 25.19
C VAL A 9 10.23 30.97 25.35
N PHE A 10 10.11 29.74 25.85
CA PHE A 10 8.79 29.13 26.09
C PHE A 10 8.00 29.88 27.15
N TYR A 11 8.62 30.24 28.27
CA TYR A 11 7.97 30.99 29.32
C TYR A 11 7.50 32.37 28.84
N GLN A 12 8.34 33.09 28.10
CA GLN A 12 7.98 34.40 27.55
C GLN A 12 6.86 34.30 26.51
N THR A 13 6.88 33.27 25.67
CA THR A 13 5.83 32.99 24.70
C THR A 13 4.51 32.68 25.42
N TYR A 14 4.53 31.76 26.38
CA TYR A 14 3.33 31.42 27.16
C TYR A 14 2.72 32.64 27.87
N VAL A 15 3.53 33.42 28.58
CA VAL A 15 3.06 34.59 29.34
C VAL A 15 2.53 35.69 28.40
N SER A 16 3.17 35.91 27.25
CA SER A 16 2.69 36.89 26.27
C SER A 16 1.35 36.50 25.67
N HIS A 17 1.18 35.23 25.29
CA HIS A 17 -0.09 34.70 24.79
C HIS A 17 -1.18 34.75 25.86
N MET A 18 -0.87 34.40 27.11
CA MET A 18 -1.83 34.46 28.22
C MET A 18 -2.30 35.91 28.50
N LYS A 19 -1.39 36.89 28.42
CA LYS A 19 -1.74 38.32 28.57
C LYS A 19 -2.60 38.85 27.42
N ILE A 20 -2.40 38.35 26.20
CA ILE A 20 -3.24 38.71 25.04
C ILE A 20 -4.64 38.12 25.22
N LEU A 21 -4.72 36.85 25.59
CA LEU A 21 -5.99 36.16 25.84
C LEU A 21 -6.77 36.79 27.01
N SER A 22 -6.09 37.19 28.09
CA SER A 22 -6.75 37.83 29.23
C SER A 22 -7.31 39.22 28.87
N LYS A 23 -6.59 40.01 28.06
CA LYS A 23 -7.08 41.31 27.54
C LYS A 23 -8.26 41.14 26.61
N PHE A 24 -8.29 40.08 25.81
CA PHE A 24 -9.41 39.76 24.94
C PHE A 24 -10.64 39.31 25.74
N ALA A 25 -10.46 38.45 26.74
CA ALA A 25 -11.54 37.91 27.57
C ALA A 25 -12.20 38.95 28.48
N VAL A 26 -11.40 39.80 29.14
CA VAL A 26 -11.92 40.88 30.00
C VAL A 26 -12.48 42.05 29.16
N GLY A 27 -12.06 42.13 27.90
CA GLY A 27 -12.42 43.17 26.94
C GLY A 27 -11.43 44.34 27.02
N PHE A 28 -11.06 44.89 25.87
CA PHE A 28 -10.24 46.09 25.80
C PHE A 28 -11.05 47.28 26.36
N SER A 29 -10.81 47.67 27.61
CA SER A 29 -11.52 48.79 28.27
C SER A 29 -11.23 50.18 27.69
N SER A 30 -10.38 50.30 26.66
CA SER A 30 -9.93 51.60 26.17
C SER A 30 -9.87 51.64 24.64
N ILE A 31 -11.00 51.53 23.96
CA ILE A 31 -11.09 52.01 22.58
C ILE A 31 -12.49 52.59 22.36
N ASN A 32 -12.59 53.91 22.17
CA ASN A 32 -13.80 54.59 21.71
C ASN A 32 -14.04 54.37 20.21
N SER A 33 -13.83 53.14 19.71
CA SER A 33 -13.97 52.79 18.30
C SER A 33 -15.29 52.05 18.03
N PRO A 34 -15.83 52.14 16.81
CA PRO A 34 -17.00 51.36 16.39
C PRO A 34 -16.86 49.85 16.66
N LEU A 35 -15.64 49.32 16.60
CA LEU A 35 -15.33 47.91 16.89
C LEU A 35 -15.57 47.54 18.37
N ALA A 36 -15.30 48.45 19.30
CA ALA A 36 -15.59 48.20 20.72
C ALA A 36 -17.10 48.17 20.99
N TYR A 37 -17.89 48.97 20.27
CA TYR A 37 -19.35 48.92 20.32
C TYR A 37 -19.88 47.62 19.72
N ILE A 38 -19.38 47.20 18.56
CA ILE A 38 -19.72 45.91 17.95
C ILE A 38 -19.35 44.77 18.90
N TRP A 39 -18.17 44.80 19.53
CA TRP A 39 -17.75 43.79 20.49
C TRP A 39 -18.65 43.73 21.73
N LYS A 40 -19.03 44.89 22.30
CA LYS A 40 -19.99 44.95 23.40
C LYS A 40 -21.36 44.40 22.99
N LEU A 41 -21.82 44.74 21.78
CA LEU A 41 -23.08 44.25 21.24
C LEU A 41 -23.05 42.73 21.03
N CYS A 42 -22.00 42.21 20.38
CA CYS A 42 -21.76 40.78 20.21
C CYS A 42 -21.71 40.08 21.58
N ARG A 43 -20.97 40.60 22.55
CA ARG A 43 -20.91 40.04 23.91
C ARG A 43 -22.29 40.03 24.57
N LEU A 44 -23.06 41.12 24.47
CA LEU A 44 -24.39 41.23 25.05
C LEU A 44 -25.38 40.24 24.44
N TYR A 45 -25.32 39.99 23.13
CA TYR A 45 -26.22 39.08 22.42
C TYR A 45 -25.77 37.62 22.47
N VAL A 46 -24.47 37.35 22.33
CA VAL A 46 -23.90 35.99 22.37
C VAL A 46 -23.88 35.41 23.78
N LEU A 47 -23.66 36.24 24.82
CA LEU A 47 -23.70 35.77 26.22
C LEU A 47 -25.10 35.75 26.83
N ARG A 48 -26.14 36.05 26.06
CA ARG A 48 -27.50 35.85 26.53
C ARG A 48 -27.72 34.36 26.83
N PRO A 49 -28.25 34.00 28.00
CA PRO A 49 -28.41 32.60 28.38
C PRO A 49 -29.26 31.82 27.37
N GLU A 50 -30.23 32.49 26.72
CA GLU A 50 -31.08 31.90 25.68
C GLU A 50 -30.28 31.54 24.42
N VAL A 51 -29.34 32.40 24.01
CA VAL A 51 -28.51 32.18 22.80
C VAL A 51 -27.47 31.10 23.06
N ILE A 52 -26.86 31.08 24.26
CA ILE A 52 -25.96 30.00 24.65
C ILE A 52 -26.70 28.66 24.67
N PHE A 53 -27.91 28.62 25.25
CA PHE A 53 -28.71 27.40 25.32
C PHE A 53 -29.10 26.89 23.93
N CYS A 54 -29.62 27.76 23.06
CA CYS A 54 -29.93 27.43 21.67
C CYS A 54 -28.67 26.99 20.90
N GLY A 55 -27.54 27.66 21.11
CA GLY A 55 -26.26 27.32 20.48
C GLY A 55 -25.74 25.94 20.92
N LEU A 56 -25.84 25.61 22.21
CA LEU A 56 -25.48 24.29 22.72
C LEU A 56 -26.38 23.19 22.15
N ILE A 57 -27.69 23.42 22.06
CA ILE A 57 -28.61 22.48 21.42
C ILE A 57 -28.24 22.26 19.95
N LEU A 58 -27.98 23.33 19.20
CA LEU A 58 -27.56 23.23 17.80
C LEU A 58 -26.22 22.49 17.68
N PHE A 59 -25.27 22.75 18.57
CA PHE A 59 -23.98 22.07 18.57
C PHE A 59 -24.11 20.57 18.84
N VAL A 60 -24.92 20.17 19.83
CA VAL A 60 -25.23 18.76 20.11
C VAL A 60 -25.95 18.11 18.93
N LEU A 61 -26.87 18.84 18.28
CA LEU A 61 -27.55 18.37 17.07
C LEU A 61 -26.57 18.15 15.91
N LEU A 62 -25.60 19.04 15.71
CA LEU A 62 -24.56 18.88 14.68
C LEU A 62 -23.65 17.68 14.98
N LEU A 63 -23.23 17.50 16.23
CA LEU A 63 -22.48 16.30 16.64
C LEU A 63 -23.30 15.02 16.43
N TYR A 64 -24.59 15.07 16.75
CA TYR A 64 -25.51 13.96 16.50
C TYR A 64 -25.65 13.66 15.02
N LEU A 65 -25.80 14.67 14.15
CA LEU A 65 -25.85 14.48 12.71
C LEU A 65 -24.54 13.89 12.17
N GLN A 66 -23.38 14.32 12.66
CA GLN A 66 -22.10 13.75 12.28
C GLN A 66 -21.96 12.29 12.75
N ALA A 67 -22.40 11.99 13.98
CA ALA A 67 -22.41 10.63 14.51
C ALA A 67 -23.39 9.73 13.74
N VAL A 68 -24.57 10.23 13.39
CA VAL A 68 -25.56 9.53 12.57
C VAL A 68 -25.06 9.32 11.14
N ASP A 69 -24.35 10.27 10.53
CA ASP A 69 -23.75 10.05 9.20
C ASP A 69 -22.68 8.95 9.27
N VAL A 70 -21.75 9.00 10.23
CA VAL A 70 -20.73 7.95 10.43
C VAL A 70 -21.38 6.59 10.73
N TRP A 71 -22.40 6.57 11.58
CA TRP A 71 -23.11 5.35 11.97
C TRP A 71 -23.99 4.82 10.85
N SER A 72 -24.65 5.68 10.08
CA SER A 72 -25.43 5.29 8.91
C SER A 72 -24.55 4.72 7.81
N ARG A 73 -23.35 5.27 7.57
CA ARG A 73 -22.36 4.67 6.66
C ARG A 73 -21.89 3.31 7.16
N SER A 74 -21.68 3.16 8.48
CA SER A 74 -21.29 1.89 9.08
C SER A 74 -22.41 0.84 9.04
N ILE A 75 -23.66 1.24 9.31
CA ILE A 75 -24.83 0.36 9.24
C ILE A 75 -25.19 0.03 7.80
N LEU A 76 -25.22 1.00 6.89
CA LEU A 76 -25.44 0.75 5.46
C LEU A 76 -24.33 -0.14 4.91
N GLY A 77 -23.08 0.05 5.35
CA GLY A 77 -21.98 -0.87 5.05
C GLY A 77 -22.21 -2.28 5.60
N ARG A 78 -22.77 -2.43 6.81
CA ARG A 78 -23.10 -3.73 7.41
C ARG A 78 -24.34 -4.38 6.80
N ILE A 79 -25.38 -3.63 6.46
CA ILE A 79 -26.61 -4.10 5.80
C ILE A 79 -26.29 -4.46 4.34
N GLN A 80 -25.52 -3.63 3.63
CA GLN A 80 -24.96 -3.98 2.33
C GLN A 80 -24.03 -5.20 2.43
N ALA A 81 -23.24 -5.34 3.50
CA ALA A 81 -22.46 -6.55 3.71
C ALA A 81 -23.33 -7.78 4.01
N THR A 82 -24.51 -7.64 4.63
CA THR A 82 -25.37 -8.79 4.98
C THR A 82 -26.31 -9.18 3.84
N LEU A 83 -26.91 -8.21 3.15
CA LEU A 83 -27.72 -8.41 1.96
C LEU A 83 -26.85 -8.73 0.73
N GLY A 84 -25.71 -8.05 0.63
CA GLY A 84 -24.63 -8.39 -0.28
C GLY A 84 -23.98 -9.73 0.03
N ARG A 85 -24.01 -10.25 1.28
CA ARG A 85 -23.58 -11.64 1.58
C ARG A 85 -24.57 -12.67 1.05
N GLN A 86 -25.87 -12.39 0.97
CA GLN A 86 -26.81 -13.32 0.32
C GLN A 86 -26.69 -13.28 -1.21
N LYS A 87 -26.48 -12.09 -1.80
CA LYS A 87 -26.17 -11.96 -3.24
C LYS A 87 -24.76 -12.47 -3.57
N ALA A 88 -23.80 -12.32 -2.67
CA ALA A 88 -22.43 -12.81 -2.79
C ALA A 88 -22.31 -14.29 -2.45
N VAL A 89 -23.15 -14.92 -1.63
CA VAL A 89 -23.15 -16.39 -1.50
C VAL A 89 -23.75 -17.03 -2.75
N LYS A 90 -24.84 -16.46 -3.29
CA LYS A 90 -25.43 -16.90 -4.56
C LYS A 90 -24.56 -16.56 -5.79
N MET A 91 -23.80 -15.46 -5.75
CA MET A 91 -22.74 -15.21 -6.73
C MET A 91 -21.50 -16.07 -6.46
N MET A 92 -21.06 -16.31 -5.23
CA MET A 92 -19.88 -17.13 -4.89
C MET A 92 -20.05 -18.59 -5.31
N GLU A 93 -21.28 -19.12 -5.34
CA GLU A 93 -21.55 -20.43 -5.94
C GLU A 93 -21.47 -20.41 -7.48
N MET A 94 -21.71 -19.27 -8.14
CA MET A 94 -21.44 -19.08 -9.59
C MET A 94 -20.03 -18.51 -9.90
N SER A 95 -19.35 -17.89 -8.93
CA SER A 95 -18.04 -17.22 -9.02
C SER A 95 -16.91 -18.09 -8.49
N ALA A 96 -17.20 -19.17 -7.78
CA ALA A 96 -16.25 -20.27 -7.61
C ALA A 96 -15.85 -20.89 -8.96
N SER A 97 -16.56 -20.52 -10.04
CA SER A 97 -16.17 -20.80 -11.42
C SER A 97 -15.56 -19.61 -12.18
N ALA A 98 -15.45 -18.40 -11.59
CA ALA A 98 -15.13 -17.18 -12.36
C ALA A 98 -14.45 -16.03 -11.56
N GLY A 99 -13.76 -16.31 -10.46
CA GLY A 99 -12.83 -15.38 -9.82
C GLY A 99 -11.41 -15.75 -10.25
N ASP A 100 -10.92 -15.09 -11.30
CA ASP A 100 -9.63 -15.30 -11.94
C ASP A 100 -8.48 -15.11 -10.93
N HIS A 101 -8.15 -16.15 -10.17
CA HIS A 101 -6.85 -16.30 -9.52
C HIS A 101 -5.86 -16.45 -10.67
N GLN A 102 -5.36 -15.31 -11.17
CA GLN A 102 -4.38 -15.34 -12.24
C GLN A 102 -3.20 -16.18 -11.73
N SER A 103 -3.05 -17.35 -12.33
CA SER A 103 -2.00 -18.30 -12.03
C SER A 103 -1.37 -18.70 -13.34
N TRP A 104 -0.06 -18.66 -13.38
CA TRP A 104 0.69 -19.20 -14.50
C TRP A 104 1.26 -20.53 -14.07
N GLU A 105 1.00 -21.54 -14.89
CA GLU A 105 1.50 -22.89 -14.69
C GLU A 105 2.21 -23.35 -15.94
N GLU A 106 3.33 -24.03 -15.75
CA GLU A 106 4.00 -24.76 -16.81
C GLU A 106 4.40 -26.11 -16.24
N MET A 107 3.99 -27.19 -16.92
CA MET A 107 4.35 -28.56 -16.58
C MET A 107 5.13 -29.14 -17.74
N LYS A 108 6.30 -29.72 -17.44
CA LYS A 108 7.14 -30.49 -18.33
C LYS A 108 7.15 -31.96 -17.86
N GLN A 109 8.01 -32.81 -18.41
CA GLN A 109 7.98 -34.24 -18.12
C GLN A 109 8.44 -34.57 -16.69
N GLN A 110 9.40 -33.81 -16.16
CA GLN A 110 10.04 -34.03 -14.86
C GLN A 110 9.98 -32.79 -13.94
N SER A 111 9.50 -31.66 -14.43
CA SER A 111 9.49 -30.38 -13.72
C SER A 111 8.18 -29.63 -13.93
N SER A 112 7.82 -28.80 -12.96
CA SER A 112 6.63 -27.96 -13.01
C SER A 112 6.87 -26.66 -12.26
N ALA A 113 6.33 -25.56 -12.76
CA ALA A 113 6.35 -24.26 -12.10
C ALA A 113 4.95 -23.68 -12.01
N PHE A 114 4.67 -23.04 -10.88
CA PHE A 114 3.41 -22.38 -10.58
C PHE A 114 3.70 -21.00 -10.00
N ALA A 115 3.15 -19.96 -10.62
CA ALA A 115 3.16 -18.59 -10.09
C ALA A 115 1.72 -18.18 -9.81
N VAL A 116 1.46 -17.70 -8.59
CA VAL A 116 0.13 -17.34 -8.11
C VAL A 116 0.14 -15.89 -7.68
N LEU A 117 -0.79 -15.09 -8.22
CA LEU A 117 -0.90 -13.66 -7.91
C LEU A 117 -1.12 -13.36 -6.42
N GLY A 118 -1.84 -14.25 -5.73
CA GLY A 118 -2.20 -14.08 -4.33
C GLY A 118 -3.09 -12.85 -4.10
N ARG A 119 -2.72 -11.99 -3.15
CA ARG A 119 -3.46 -10.77 -2.78
C ARG A 119 -2.97 -9.52 -3.50
N ARG A 120 -1.98 -9.63 -4.40
CA ARG A 120 -1.37 -8.50 -5.09
C ARG A 120 -2.27 -8.02 -6.23
N PRO A 121 -2.21 -6.71 -6.57
CA PRO A 121 -3.03 -6.18 -7.66
C PRO A 121 -2.51 -6.56 -9.06
N ARG A 122 -1.24 -6.96 -9.20
CA ARG A 122 -0.60 -7.39 -10.47
C ARG A 122 0.44 -8.48 -10.21
N MET A 123 0.65 -9.34 -11.22
CA MET A 123 1.65 -10.42 -11.19
C MET A 123 2.96 -9.89 -11.78
N GLU A 124 3.94 -9.57 -10.94
CA GLU A 124 5.25 -9.08 -11.36
C GLU A 124 6.27 -10.22 -11.50
N ASP A 125 5.98 -11.39 -10.92
CA ASP A 125 6.82 -12.59 -10.99
C ASP A 125 6.87 -13.16 -12.42
N ARG A 126 8.01 -13.72 -12.80
CA ARG A 126 8.19 -14.52 -14.02
C ARG A 126 8.97 -15.78 -13.70
N PHE A 127 8.75 -16.85 -14.46
CA PHE A 127 9.55 -18.06 -14.34
C PHE A 127 9.88 -18.64 -15.72
N ILE A 128 10.87 -19.53 -15.75
CA ILE A 128 11.25 -20.35 -16.91
C ILE A 128 11.57 -21.76 -16.41
N ILE A 129 11.04 -22.76 -17.12
CA ILE A 129 11.43 -24.16 -16.94
C ILE A 129 11.83 -24.77 -18.29
N GLU A 130 13.07 -25.23 -18.39
CA GLU A 130 13.60 -25.92 -19.56
C GLU A 130 14.38 -27.15 -19.12
N GLU A 131 13.92 -28.34 -19.50
CA GLU A 131 14.53 -29.59 -19.06
C GLU A 131 15.75 -29.95 -19.90
N ASN A 132 15.80 -29.48 -21.14
CA ASN A 132 16.94 -29.69 -22.02
C ASN A 132 17.00 -28.57 -23.05
N ILE A 133 17.87 -27.58 -22.83
CA ILE A 133 18.01 -26.43 -23.74
C ILE A 133 18.25 -26.95 -25.16
N ASN A 134 17.42 -26.51 -26.10
CA ASN A 134 17.48 -26.87 -27.52
C ASN A 134 17.38 -28.40 -27.79
N ASN A 135 16.82 -29.14 -26.83
CA ASN A 135 16.56 -30.58 -26.86
C ASN A 135 17.80 -31.45 -27.13
N ASN A 136 19.01 -30.90 -27.01
CA ASN A 136 20.23 -31.58 -27.41
C ASN A 136 21.46 -31.23 -26.58
N THR A 137 21.37 -30.27 -25.66
CA THR A 137 22.52 -29.86 -24.84
C THR A 137 22.74 -30.79 -23.65
N GLY A 138 21.67 -31.45 -23.17
CA GLY A 138 21.69 -32.20 -21.92
C GLY A 138 21.71 -31.30 -20.68
N ILE A 139 21.43 -30.01 -20.84
CA ILE A 139 21.49 -29.01 -19.78
C ILE A 139 20.08 -28.51 -19.51
N SER A 140 19.62 -28.69 -18.28
CA SER A 140 18.37 -28.12 -17.77
C SER A 140 18.62 -26.70 -17.24
N PHE A 141 17.65 -25.80 -17.42
CA PHE A 141 17.69 -24.43 -16.95
C PHE A 141 16.36 -24.04 -16.31
N PHE A 142 16.43 -23.56 -15.08
CA PHE A 142 15.29 -23.13 -14.29
C PHE A 142 15.58 -21.74 -13.71
N ALA A 143 14.63 -20.82 -13.85
CA ALA A 143 14.79 -19.46 -13.34
C ALA A 143 13.47 -18.90 -12.81
N VAL A 144 13.55 -18.09 -11.75
CA VAL A 144 12.45 -17.33 -11.17
C VAL A 144 12.91 -15.89 -11.03
N PHE A 145 12.04 -14.95 -11.40
CA PHE A 145 12.27 -13.52 -11.38
C PHE A 145 11.17 -12.86 -10.55
N ASP A 146 11.55 -12.20 -9.46
CA ASP A 146 10.64 -11.39 -8.62
C ASP A 146 10.70 -9.94 -9.11
N GLY A 147 9.62 -9.45 -9.72
CA GLY A 147 9.55 -8.08 -10.21
C GLY A 147 9.28 -7.08 -9.09
N HIS A 148 9.82 -5.87 -9.20
CA HIS A 148 9.54 -4.79 -8.25
C HIS A 148 9.44 -3.44 -8.96
N GLY A 149 8.38 -2.69 -8.67
CA GLY A 149 8.12 -1.39 -9.30
C GLY A 149 7.61 -1.50 -10.73
N GLY A 150 7.07 -2.66 -11.11
CA GLY A 150 6.56 -2.99 -12.44
C GLY A 150 7.11 -4.32 -12.97
N GLU A 151 6.48 -4.81 -14.04
CA GLU A 151 6.80 -6.10 -14.66
C GLU A 151 7.95 -6.06 -15.68
N PHE A 152 8.31 -4.87 -16.16
CA PHE A 152 9.26 -4.69 -17.26
C PHE A 152 10.62 -5.36 -17.04
N ALA A 153 11.18 -5.25 -15.83
CA ALA A 153 12.48 -5.83 -15.53
C ALA A 153 12.44 -7.37 -15.52
N ALA A 154 11.36 -7.95 -14.97
CA ALA A 154 11.15 -9.39 -14.95
C ALA A 154 10.88 -9.93 -16.36
N ASP A 155 10.11 -9.22 -17.18
CA ASP A 155 9.90 -9.54 -18.60
C ASP A 155 11.20 -9.47 -19.40
N PHE A 156 12.00 -8.41 -19.23
CA PHE A 156 13.30 -8.29 -19.88
C PHE A 156 14.24 -9.44 -19.50
N ALA A 157 14.29 -9.81 -18.21
CA ALA A 157 15.11 -10.92 -17.74
C ALA A 157 14.65 -12.25 -18.37
N LYS A 158 13.35 -12.50 -18.41
CA LYS A 158 12.77 -13.71 -19.00
C LYS A 158 13.01 -13.78 -20.51
N ASP A 159 12.71 -12.72 -21.26
CA ASP A 159 12.61 -12.79 -22.72
C ASP A 159 13.93 -12.47 -23.43
N VAL A 160 14.77 -11.61 -22.83
CA VAL A 160 16.02 -11.13 -23.45
C VAL A 160 17.25 -11.76 -22.81
N LEU A 161 17.39 -11.67 -21.49
CA LEU A 161 18.58 -12.17 -20.79
C LEU A 161 18.69 -13.70 -20.96
N VAL A 162 17.61 -14.43 -20.74
CA VAL A 162 17.64 -15.91 -20.82
C VAL A 162 17.91 -16.38 -22.24
N LYS A 163 17.33 -15.74 -23.26
CA LYS A 163 17.63 -16.05 -24.66
C LYS A 163 19.12 -15.92 -24.98
N ASN A 164 19.77 -14.87 -24.45
CA ASN A 164 21.21 -14.69 -24.62
C ASN A 164 22.02 -15.78 -23.92
N ILE A 165 21.60 -16.20 -22.73
CA ILE A 165 22.21 -17.32 -22.00
C ILE A 165 22.05 -18.63 -22.78
N TYR A 166 20.86 -18.92 -23.31
CA TYR A 166 20.60 -20.12 -24.12
C TYR A 166 21.51 -20.18 -25.35
N ASN A 167 21.65 -19.07 -26.07
CA ASN A 167 22.53 -19.02 -27.24
C ASN A 167 23.98 -19.37 -26.87
N LYS A 168 24.50 -18.82 -25.76
CA LYS A 168 25.84 -19.14 -25.26
C LYS A 168 25.96 -20.60 -24.84
N ILE A 169 24.96 -21.16 -24.16
CA ILE A 169 24.95 -22.58 -23.76
C ILE A 169 24.98 -23.50 -24.99
N ILE A 170 24.17 -23.19 -26.01
CA ILE A 170 24.11 -23.95 -27.26
C ILE A 170 25.45 -23.88 -28.00
N GLU A 171 26.08 -22.70 -28.06
CA GLU A 171 27.39 -22.51 -28.67
C GLU A 171 28.48 -23.32 -27.94
N MET A 172 28.57 -23.19 -26.61
CA MET A 172 29.54 -23.96 -25.81
C MET A 172 29.30 -25.48 -25.92
N SER A 173 28.04 -25.92 -25.92
CA SER A 173 27.70 -27.34 -26.10
C SER A 173 28.16 -27.87 -27.46
N LYS A 174 28.07 -27.07 -28.52
CA LYS A 174 28.58 -27.43 -29.85
C LYS A 174 30.11 -27.51 -29.88
N LEU A 175 30.80 -26.58 -29.23
CA LEU A 175 32.27 -26.60 -29.14
C LEU A 175 32.75 -27.84 -28.39
N LEU A 176 32.17 -28.13 -27.22
CA LEU A 176 32.51 -29.33 -26.43
C LEU A 176 32.27 -30.62 -27.19
N LYS A 177 31.21 -30.70 -28.01
CA LYS A 177 30.95 -31.86 -28.88
C LYS A 177 31.94 -31.97 -30.06
N THR A 178 32.41 -30.84 -30.57
CA THR A 178 33.38 -30.80 -31.69
C THR A 178 34.80 -31.15 -31.21
N ASP A 179 35.18 -30.69 -30.01
CA ASP A 179 36.53 -30.84 -29.46
C ASP A 179 36.71 -32.14 -28.63
N GLY A 180 35.63 -32.89 -28.37
CA GLY A 180 35.56 -33.81 -27.24
C GLY A 180 35.17 -35.25 -27.56
N GLY A 181 35.98 -35.95 -28.36
CA GLY A 181 36.36 -37.33 -28.04
C GLY A 181 37.16 -37.44 -26.73
N VAL A 182 36.87 -36.58 -25.74
CA VAL A 182 37.53 -36.45 -24.45
C VAL A 182 36.44 -36.57 -23.40
N SER A 183 36.36 -37.75 -22.81
CA SER A 183 35.51 -38.07 -21.67
C SER A 183 35.88 -37.16 -20.49
N ILE A 184 35.06 -36.14 -20.22
CA ILE A 184 35.08 -35.45 -18.93
C ILE A 184 34.32 -36.34 -17.96
N ASP A 185 35.09 -37.02 -17.10
CA ASP A 185 34.62 -37.85 -16.01
C ASP A 185 34.02 -36.97 -14.91
N TYR A 186 32.68 -36.90 -14.85
CA TYR A 186 31.93 -36.11 -13.86
C TYR A 186 31.98 -36.72 -12.45
N ASP A 187 32.54 -37.93 -12.28
CA ASP A 187 32.61 -38.66 -11.01
C ASP A 187 33.64 -38.07 -10.02
N LYS A 188 34.32 -36.97 -10.39
CA LYS A 188 35.31 -36.26 -9.56
C LYS A 188 34.94 -34.82 -9.23
N SER A 189 33.63 -34.51 -9.15
CA SER A 189 33.19 -33.20 -8.65
C SER A 189 33.36 -33.13 -7.12
N PRO A 190 34.11 -32.15 -6.56
CA PRO A 190 34.28 -31.98 -5.11
C PRO A 190 33.01 -31.56 -4.36
N TYR A 191 31.87 -31.45 -5.06
CA TYR A 191 30.56 -31.09 -4.51
C TYR A 191 29.62 -32.30 -4.35
N LEU A 192 30.08 -33.50 -4.71
CA LEU A 192 29.41 -34.77 -4.42
C LEU A 192 30.21 -35.49 -3.32
N ALA A 193 30.07 -35.01 -2.09
CA ALA A 193 30.47 -35.68 -0.86
C ALA A 193 29.35 -35.57 0.16
#